data_AF-A0A7T5RQ70-F1
#
_entry.id   AF-A0A7T5RQ70-F1
#
_cell.length_a   1.000
_cell.length_b   1.000
_cell.length_c   1.000
_cell.angle_alpha   90.00
_cell.angle_beta   90.00
_cell.angle_gamma   90.00
#
_symmetry.space_group_name_H-M   'P 1'
#
loop_
_entity.id
_entity.type
_entity.pdbx_description
1 polymer ?
#
loop_
_entity_poly.entity_id
_entity_poly.type
_entity_poly.pdbx_seq_one_letter_code
_entity_poly.pdbx_strand_id
1 'polypeptide(L)'
;MCRATTLCCFKCAGWFDKEGVESCRTCGDWKCPHCGSCLCSLTLDGKKIAIAYMATYENLLRELTGESYDFGRHRRVLKEIGVGRKIVTKGRVS
;
A
#
# COMPACT_ATOMS: atom_id res chain seq x y z
N MET A 1 -12.80 -1.77 -12.42
CA MET A 1 -11.44 -1.45 -11.95
C MET A 1 -11.46 -0.09 -11.26
N CYS A 2 -12.02 -0.01 -10.06
CA CYS A 2 -11.91 1.19 -9.22
C CYS A 2 -10.65 1.07 -8.36
N ARG A 3 -9.50 0.85 -8.99
CA ARG A 3 -8.22 1.06 -8.31
C ARG A 3 -7.96 2.55 -8.32
N ALA A 4 -7.76 3.16 -7.15
CA ALA A 4 -7.41 4.58 -7.05
C ALA A 4 -6.33 4.93 -8.08
N THR A 5 -6.61 5.80 -9.04
CA THR A 5 -5.66 6.19 -10.09
C THR A 5 -4.57 7.09 -9.53
N THR A 6 -4.88 7.80 -8.46
CA THR A 6 -3.99 8.72 -7.76
C THR A 6 -3.60 8.17 -6.39
N LEU A 7 -2.36 8.38 -5.98
CA LEU A 7 -1.78 8.00 -4.69
C LEU A 7 -1.22 9.22 -3.97
N CYS A 8 -1.20 9.17 -2.64
CA CYS A 8 -0.47 10.12 -1.81
C CYS A 8 0.83 9.48 -1.28
N CYS A 9 1.95 10.18 -1.42
CA CYS A 9 3.24 9.69 -0.91
C CYS A 9 3.31 9.79 0.62
N PHE A 10 3.55 8.68 1.31
CA PHE A 10 3.74 8.66 2.77
C PHE A 10 4.98 9.41 3.29
N LYS A 11 5.90 9.82 2.41
CA LYS A 11 7.10 10.60 2.79
C LYS A 11 6.92 12.10 2.60
N CYS A 12 6.50 12.53 1.41
CA CYS A 12 6.41 13.95 1.07
C CYS A 12 4.97 14.49 1.02
N ALA A 13 3.96 13.65 1.26
CA ALA A 13 2.53 13.96 1.15
C ALA A 13 2.08 14.48 -0.24
N GLY A 14 2.95 14.38 -1.26
CA GLY A 14 2.61 14.75 -2.63
C GLY A 14 1.72 13.70 -3.29
N TRP A 15 0.66 14.18 -3.95
CA TRP A 15 -0.23 13.35 -4.76
C TRP A 15 0.36 13.12 -6.16
N PHE A 16 0.15 11.93 -6.72
CA PHE A 16 0.60 11.58 -8.06
C PHE A 16 -0.24 10.45 -8.67
N ASP A 17 -0.33 10.43 -9.99
CA ASP A 17 -1.02 9.35 -10.72
C ASP A 17 -0.13 8.11 -10.87
N LYS A 18 -0.75 6.93 -10.81
CA LYS A 18 -0.08 5.64 -10.95
C LYS A 18 0.38 5.37 -12.38
N GLU A 19 -0.28 5.98 -13.36
CA GLU A 19 0.00 5.76 -14.77
C GLU A 19 1.40 6.25 -15.12
N GLY A 20 2.19 5.39 -15.78
CA GLY A 20 3.58 5.69 -16.12
C GLY A 20 4.57 5.66 -14.96
N VAL A 21 4.14 5.39 -13.71
CA VAL A 21 5.02 5.36 -12.55
C VAL A 21 5.60 3.96 -12.29
N GLU A 22 6.92 3.89 -12.16
CA GLU A 22 7.64 2.64 -11.90
C GLU A 22 7.30 2.08 -10.50
N SER A 23 7.06 0.77 -10.44
CA SER A 23 7.00 0.04 -9.17
C SER A 23 8.40 -0.35 -8.67
N CYS A 24 8.62 -0.20 -7.37
CA CYS A 24 9.85 -0.62 -6.71
C CYS A 24 9.95 -2.15 -6.69
N ARG A 25 11.04 -2.69 -7.26
CA ARG A 25 11.30 -4.14 -7.33
C ARG A 25 11.50 -4.80 -5.95
N THR A 26 11.74 -4.00 -4.90
CA THR A 26 12.05 -4.50 -3.55
C THR A 26 10.82 -4.59 -2.64
N CYS A 27 10.06 -3.49 -2.50
CA CYS A 27 8.86 -3.46 -1.65
C CYS A 27 7.56 -3.64 -2.44
N GLY A 28 7.65 -3.64 -3.77
CA GLY A 28 6.49 -3.75 -4.66
C GLY A 28 5.64 -2.49 -4.74
N ASP A 29 5.93 -1.42 -4.01
CA ASP A 29 5.14 -0.17 -4.02
C ASP A 29 5.53 0.77 -5.17
N TRP A 30 4.67 1.71 -5.56
CA TRP A 30 4.99 2.73 -6.56
C TRP A 30 6.04 3.71 -6.02
N LYS A 31 7.00 4.11 -6.88
CA LYS A 31 7.98 5.15 -6.52
C LYS A 31 7.36 6.52 -6.74
N CYS A 32 7.31 7.35 -5.70
CA CYS A 32 6.81 8.71 -5.83
C CYS A 32 7.67 9.50 -6.83
N PRO A 33 7.09 10.12 -7.88
CA PRO A 33 7.86 10.89 -8.87
C PRO A 33 8.45 12.18 -8.29
N HIS A 34 7.87 12.71 -7.21
CA HIS A 34 8.31 13.97 -6.59
C HIS A 34 9.56 13.83 -5.73
N CYS A 35 9.74 12.68 -5.06
CA CYS A 35 10.84 12.50 -4.09
C CYS A 35 11.56 11.14 -4.20
N GLY A 36 11.20 10.30 -5.18
CA GLY A 36 11.76 8.96 -5.38
C GLY A 36 11.42 7.93 -4.28
N SER A 37 10.62 8.31 -3.29
CA SER A 37 10.33 7.49 -2.12
C SER A 37 9.34 6.37 -2.43
N CYS A 38 9.50 5.24 -1.76
CA CYS A 38 8.52 4.15 -1.66
C CYS A 38 8.54 3.60 -0.23
N LEU A 39 7.84 2.50 0.06
CA LEU A 39 7.88 1.86 1.39
C LEU A 39 9.31 1.57 1.89
N CYS A 40 10.30 1.29 1.02
CA CYS A 40 11.69 1.07 1.44
C CYS A 40 12.32 2.28 2.14
N SER A 41 11.89 3.48 1.80
CA SER A 41 12.44 4.74 2.30
C SER A 41 11.84 5.15 3.66
N LEU A 42 10.83 4.43 4.14
CA LEU A 42 10.17 4.71 5.41
C LEU A 42 10.87 4.00 6.58
N THR A 43 10.75 4.60 7.77
CA THR A 43 11.10 3.94 9.04
C THR A 43 10.21 2.71 9.26
N LEU A 44 10.60 1.85 10.20
CA LEU A 44 9.81 0.65 10.51
C LEU A 44 8.37 1.02 10.92
N ASP A 45 8.20 2.04 11.74
CA ASP A 45 6.86 2.51 12.14
C ASP A 45 6.12 3.20 10.98
N GLY A 46 6.82 3.94 10.13
CA GLY A 46 6.24 4.49 8.90
C GLY A 46 5.70 3.39 7.97
N LYS A 47 6.42 2.26 7.84
CA LYS A 47 5.94 1.08 7.09
C LYS A 47 4.68 0.49 7.71
N LYS A 48 4.63 0.35 9.04
CA LYS A 48 3.42 -0.15 9.75
C LYS A 48 2.22 0.74 9.48
N ILE A 49 2.39 2.06 9.61
CA ILE A 49 1.32 3.05 9.39
C ILE A 49 0.85 2.99 7.93
N ALA A 50 1.77 2.98 6.97
CA ALA A 50 1.43 2.93 5.54
C ALA A 50 0.64 1.66 5.20
N ILE A 51 1.08 0.49 5.69
CA ILE A 51 0.38 -0.79 5.49
C ILE A 51 -1.00 -0.79 6.14
N ALA A 52 -1.12 -0.27 7.37
CA ALA A 52 -2.41 -0.16 8.04
C ALA A 52 -3.39 0.75 7.27
N TYR A 53 -2.91 1.92 6.81
CA TYR A 53 -3.72 2.84 6.02
C TYR A 53 -4.20 2.19 4.71
N MET A 54 -3.29 1.57 3.95
CA MET A 54 -3.64 0.86 2.72
C MET A 54 -4.64 -0.26 3.00
N ALA A 55 -4.44 -1.07 4.05
CA ALA A 55 -5.36 -2.16 4.39
C ALA A 55 -6.76 -1.64 4.76
N THR A 56 -6.86 -0.56 5.53
CA THR A 56 -8.14 0.05 5.88
C THR A 56 -8.87 0.56 4.65
N TYR A 57 -8.17 1.29 3.77
CA TYR A 57 -8.76 1.82 2.55
C TYR A 57 -9.23 0.71 1.59
N GLU A 58 -8.41 -0.31 1.39
CA GLU A 58 -8.74 -1.44 0.51
C GLU A 58 -9.83 -2.36 1.09
N ASN A 59 -9.95 -2.44 2.43
CA ASN A 59 -11.08 -3.11 3.06
C ASN A 59 -12.39 -2.38 2.78
N LEU A 60 -12.41 -1.04 2.91
CA LEU A 60 -13.57 -0.23 2.57
C LEU A 60 -13.92 -0.35 1.08
N LEU A 61 -12.93 -0.26 0.18
CA LEU A 61 -13.17 -0.44 -1.25
C LEU A 61 -13.73 -1.82 -1.58
N ARG A 62 -13.25 -2.87 -0.91
CA ARG A 62 -13.80 -4.23 -1.09
C ARG A 62 -15.26 -4.31 -0.67
N GLU A 63 -15.64 -3.68 0.44
CA GLU A 63 -17.04 -3.63 0.88
C GLU A 63 -17.93 -2.89 -0.13
N LEU A 64 -17.42 -1.82 -0.73
CA LEU A 64 -18.18 -1.01 -1.69
C LEU A 64 -18.24 -1.60 -3.11
N THR A 65 -17.20 -2.32 -3.54
CA THR A 65 -17.02 -2.70 -4.96
C THR A 65 -16.86 -4.20 -5.19
N GLY A 66 -16.62 -4.99 -4.13
CA GLY A 66 -16.24 -6.40 -4.24
C GLY A 66 -14.82 -6.64 -4.76
N GLU A 67 -14.09 -5.60 -5.20
CA GLU A 67 -12.71 -5.73 -5.68
C GLU A 67 -11.73 -5.95 -4.51
N SER A 68 -10.61 -6.64 -4.74
CA SER A 68 -9.60 -6.88 -3.70
C SER A 68 -8.20 -6.45 -4.12
N TYR A 69 -7.43 -5.94 -3.15
CA TYR A 69 -6.03 -5.57 -3.33
C TYR A 69 -5.08 -6.70 -2.98
N ASP A 70 -4.10 -6.92 -3.86
CA ASP A 70 -3.07 -7.93 -3.62
C ASP A 70 -1.92 -7.39 -2.74
N PHE A 71 -2.05 -7.57 -1.42
CA PHE A 71 -0.95 -7.30 -0.47
C PHE A 71 0.27 -8.23 -0.64
N GLY A 72 0.19 -9.26 -1.49
CA GLY A 72 1.30 -10.16 -1.80
C GLY A 72 2.51 -9.44 -2.40
N ARG A 73 2.29 -8.35 -3.14
CA ARG A 73 3.37 -7.51 -3.69
C ARG A 73 4.24 -6.86 -2.60
N HIS A 74 3.71 -6.69 -1.39
CA HIS A 74 4.43 -6.11 -0.25
C HIS A 74 5.01 -7.15 0.71
N ARG A 75 5.14 -8.42 0.30
CA ARG A 75 5.60 -9.53 1.16
C ARG A 75 6.85 -9.21 1.97
N ARG A 76 7.84 -8.56 1.36
CA ARG A 76 9.10 -8.21 2.04
C ARG A 76 8.87 -7.22 3.18
N VAL A 77 8.06 -6.19 2.95
CA VAL A 77 7.69 -5.20 3.97
C VAL A 77 6.87 -5.85 5.07
N LEU A 78 5.89 -6.70 4.72
CA LEU A 78 5.07 -7.43 5.69
C LEU A 78 5.92 -8.30 6.63
N LYS A 79 6.92 -9.00 6.07
CA LYS A 79 7.89 -9.79 6.86
C LYS A 79 8.70 -8.88 7.79
N GLU A 80 9.17 -7.75 7.29
CA GLU A 80 9.98 -6.78 8.06
C GLU A 80 9.21 -6.20 9.25
N ILE A 81 7.92 -5.85 9.08
CA ILE A 81 7.10 -5.29 10.15
C ILE A 81 6.45 -6.36 11.05
N GLY A 82 6.70 -7.64 10.81
CA GLY A 82 6.15 -8.74 11.62
C GLY A 82 4.65 -8.99 11.45
N VAL A 83 4.05 -8.63 10.30
CA VAL A 83 2.61 -8.78 10.04
C VAL A 83 2.35 -9.90 9.05
N GLY A 84 1.51 -10.87 9.44
CA GLY A 84 1.07 -11.94 8.55
C GLY A 84 0.07 -11.43 7.49
N ARG A 85 0.18 -11.90 6.25
CA ARG A 85 -0.72 -11.52 5.13
C ARG A 85 -2.21 -11.73 5.45
N LYS A 86 -2.55 -12.74 6.24
CA LYS A 86 -3.93 -13.04 6.66
C LYS A 86 -4.56 -11.92 7.52
N ILE A 87 -3.73 -11.09 8.17
CA ILE A 87 -4.19 -10.01 9.04
C ILE A 87 -4.68 -8.82 8.21
N VAL A 88 -3.98 -8.48 7.12
CA VAL A 88 -4.35 -7.36 6.23
C VAL A 88 -5.53 -7.67 5.30
N THR A 89 -5.94 -8.94 5.17
CA THR A 89 -7.05 -9.36 4.29
C THR A 89 -8.33 -9.76 5.02
N LYS A 90 -8.32 -9.85 6.36
CA LYS A 90 -9.53 -10.18 7.13
C LYS A 90 -10.37 -8.91 7.33
N GLY A 91 -11.35 -8.69 6.46
CA GLY A 91 -12.55 -7.94 6.84
C GLY A 91 -13.31 -8.74 7.89
N ARG A 92 -13.86 -8.09 8.93
CA ARG A 92 -14.90 -8.74 9.74
C ARG A 92 -16.07 -9.01 8.81
N VAL A 93 -16.31 -10.29 8.51
CA VAL A 93 -17.64 -10.74 8.12
C VAL A 93 -18.42 -10.75 9.42
N SER A 94 -19.21 -9.70 9.65
CA SER A 94 -20.31 -9.73 10.61
C SER A 94 -21.52 -10.37 9.93
#